data_AF-A0A259RPQ6-F1
#
_entry.id   AF-A0A259RPQ6-F1
#
_cell.length_a   1.000
_cell.length_b   1.000
_cell.length_c   1.000
_cell.angle_alpha   90.00
_cell.angle_beta   90.00
_cell.angle_gamma   90.00
#
_symmetry.space_group_name_H-M   'P 1'
#
loop_
_entity.id
_entity.type
_entity.pdbx_description
1 polymer ?
#
loop_
_entity_poly.entity_id
_entity_poly.type
_entity_poly.pdbx_seq_one_letter_code
_entity_poly.pdbx_strand_id
1 'polypeptide(L)'
;MNQRMPALNVHSSFIVMRAALIAATIALLSGCANMANTPPDNGGLSSNPTDNQRAAQINTELGVGYMNEGHMDVAVEKIKKAIYYDNDFAPAHHAYALMLDRLGEKEKAAREFEKAYSLDSNNSD
;
A
#
# COMPACT_ATOMS: atom_id res chain seq x y z
N MET A 1 -54.17 58.16 -9.90
CA MET A 1 -53.33 57.94 -8.70
C MET A 1 -52.95 56.46 -8.66
N ASN A 2 -51.66 56.12 -8.84
CA ASN A 2 -50.74 55.67 -7.78
C ASN A 2 -51.11 54.26 -7.23
N GLN A 3 -50.29 53.20 -7.23
CA GLN A 3 -48.82 53.08 -7.26
C GLN A 3 -48.40 51.71 -7.83
N ARG A 4 -47.28 51.69 -8.56
CA ARG A 4 -46.46 50.49 -8.81
C ARG A 4 -45.73 50.12 -7.52
N MET A 5 -45.83 48.88 -7.05
CA MET A 5 -44.89 48.31 -6.07
C MET A 5 -44.08 47.16 -6.72
N PRO A 6 -42.76 47.09 -6.47
CA PRO A 6 -41.83 46.26 -7.23
C PRO A 6 -41.75 44.82 -6.74
N ALA A 7 -42.07 43.86 -7.61
CA ALA A 7 -41.70 42.45 -7.46
C ALA A 7 -40.24 42.23 -7.89
N LEU A 8 -39.30 42.85 -7.17
CA LEU A 8 -37.87 42.78 -7.51
C LEU A 8 -37.02 42.59 -6.26
N ASN A 9 -37.15 41.45 -5.57
CA ASN A 9 -36.10 41.04 -4.61
C ASN A 9 -36.10 39.57 -4.17
N VAL A 10 -37.19 38.83 -4.38
CA VAL A 10 -37.29 37.45 -3.86
C VAL A 10 -36.35 36.49 -4.61
N HIS A 11 -36.22 36.64 -5.94
CA HIS A 11 -35.37 35.79 -6.76
C HIS A 11 -33.87 36.02 -6.53
N SER A 12 -33.47 37.26 -6.22
CA SER A 12 -32.09 37.63 -5.90
C SER A 12 -31.64 37.02 -4.56
N SER A 13 -32.53 37.01 -3.56
CA SER A 13 -32.27 36.38 -2.26
C SER A 13 -32.03 34.87 -2.35
N PHE A 14 -32.77 34.15 -3.20
CA PHE A 14 -32.55 32.70 -3.40
C PHE A 14 -31.24 32.40 -4.13
N ILE A 15 -30.83 33.25 -5.07
CA ILE A 15 -29.55 33.13 -5.77
C ILE A 15 -28.39 33.41 -4.81
N VAL A 16 -28.48 34.46 -4.00
CA VAL A 16 -27.46 34.81 -3.00
C VAL A 16 -27.34 33.72 -1.92
N MET A 17 -28.47 33.15 -1.48
CA MET A 17 -28.47 32.04 -0.50
C MET A 17 -27.88 30.75 -1.06
N ARG A 18 -28.15 30.42 -2.33
CA ARG A 18 -27.52 29.29 -3.03
C ARG A 18 -26.03 29.52 -3.26
N ALA A 19 -25.64 30.73 -3.65
CA ALA A 19 -24.23 31.11 -3.81
C ALA A 19 -23.46 31.01 -2.49
N ALA A 20 -24.07 31.42 -1.37
CA ALA A 20 -23.48 31.29 -0.04
C ALA A 20 -23.29 29.82 0.39
N LEU A 21 -24.26 28.94 0.08
CA LEU A 21 -24.14 27.51 0.37
C LEU A 21 -23.07 26.82 -0.48
N ILE A 22 -22.95 27.18 -1.77
CA ILE A 22 -21.90 26.65 -2.65
C ILE A 22 -20.51 27.12 -2.19
N ALA A 23 -20.37 28.40 -1.82
CA ALA A 23 -19.11 28.94 -1.30
C ALA A 23 -18.67 28.25 0.01
N ALA A 24 -19.61 27.89 0.89
CA ALA A 24 -19.31 27.17 2.13
C ALA A 24 -18.76 25.76 1.90
N THR A 25 -19.20 25.05 0.85
CA THR A 25 -18.68 23.71 0.51
C THR A 25 -17.27 23.75 -0.07
N ILE A 26 -16.92 24.80 -0.82
CA ILE A 26 -15.58 24.96 -1.39
C ILE A 26 -14.54 25.20 -0.30
N ALA A 27 -14.90 25.90 0.79
CA ALA A 27 -14.01 26.18 1.91
C ALA A 27 -13.64 24.93 2.74
N LEU A 28 -14.43 23.85 2.68
CA LEU A 28 -14.18 22.61 3.41
C LEU A 28 -13.21 21.65 2.71
N LEU A 29 -12.85 21.91 1.44
CA LEU A 29 -11.91 21.07 0.69
C LEU A 29 -10.44 21.55 0.72
N SER A 30 -10.12 22.66 1.40
CA SER A 30 -8.75 23.21 1.46
C SER A 30 -7.83 22.49 2.46
N GLY A 31 -8.11 21.23 2.81
CA GLY A 31 -7.45 20.49 3.88
C GLY A 31 -6.69 19.24 3.41
N CYS A 32 -5.96 19.28 2.30
CA CYS A 32 -5.04 18.20 1.90
C CYS A 32 -3.80 18.75 1.18
N ALA A 33 -2.80 19.20 1.94
CA ALA A 33 -1.43 19.33 1.44
C ALA A 33 -0.44 19.39 2.61
N ASN A 34 -0.19 18.27 3.27
CA ASN A 34 1.06 18.08 4.02
C ASN A 34 1.78 16.88 3.39
N MET A 35 2.30 17.12 2.19
CA MET A 35 3.17 16.18 1.49
C MET A 35 4.43 16.00 2.31
N ALA A 36 4.76 14.73 2.56
CA ALA A 36 6.01 14.31 3.15
C ALA A 36 7.18 14.88 2.35
N ASN A 37 7.95 15.77 2.96
CA ASN A 37 9.28 16.14 2.46
C ASN A 37 10.25 15.01 2.80
N THR A 38 10.16 13.89 2.09
CA THR A 38 11.32 13.03 1.87
C THR A 38 11.95 13.46 0.54
N PRO A 39 13.23 13.85 0.52
CA PRO A 39 13.91 14.20 -0.72
C PRO A 39 13.73 13.09 -1.77
N PRO A 40 13.54 13.41 -3.06
CA PRO A 40 13.62 12.41 -4.10
C PRO A 40 15.04 11.85 -4.09
N ASP A 41 15.19 10.57 -3.79
CA ASP A 41 16.45 9.86 -4.00
C ASP A 41 16.65 9.73 -5.52
N ASN A 42 17.23 10.77 -6.11
CA ASN A 42 17.81 10.68 -7.44
C ASN A 42 19.09 9.83 -7.34
N GLY A 43 18.92 8.52 -7.18
CA GLY A 43 19.98 7.53 -7.08
C GLY A 43 19.58 6.30 -7.86
N GLY A 44 19.91 6.26 -9.15
CA GLY A 44 19.78 5.04 -9.94
C GLY A 44 20.50 3.89 -9.24
N LEU A 45 19.82 2.72 -9.16
CA LEU A 45 20.35 1.40 -8.82
C LEU A 45 21.68 1.42 -8.03
N SER A 46 21.67 1.98 -6.82
CA SER A 46 22.65 1.58 -5.82
C SER A 46 22.02 0.41 -5.09
N SER A 47 22.17 -0.79 -5.64
CA SER A 47 21.73 -2.05 -5.02
C SER A 47 22.58 -2.29 -3.77
N ASN A 48 22.34 -1.51 -2.73
CA ASN A 48 22.92 -1.76 -1.42
C ASN A 48 22.25 -3.05 -0.92
N PRO A 49 23.01 -4.10 -0.56
CA PRO A 49 22.43 -5.34 -0.04
C PRO A 49 21.43 -5.09 1.09
N THR A 50 21.63 -4.03 1.88
CA THR A 50 20.72 -3.59 2.94
C THR A 50 19.34 -3.13 2.43
N ASP A 51 19.28 -2.50 1.26
CA ASP A 51 18.02 -1.99 0.69
C ASP A 51 17.21 -3.12 0.06
N ASN A 52 17.92 -4.05 -0.60
CA ASN A 52 17.32 -5.27 -1.15
C ASN A 52 16.78 -6.18 -0.04
N GLN A 53 17.57 -6.42 1.01
CA GLN A 53 17.15 -7.21 2.17
C GLN A 53 15.95 -6.56 2.88
N ARG A 54 15.94 -5.22 3.03
CA ARG A 54 14.79 -4.50 3.59
C ARG A 54 13.55 -4.61 2.72
N ALA A 55 13.69 -4.51 1.40
CA ALA A 55 12.59 -4.74 0.47
C ALA A 55 12.06 -6.19 0.56
N ALA A 56 12.95 -7.17 0.73
CA ALA A 56 12.58 -8.56 0.94
C ALA A 56 11.81 -8.77 2.25
N GLN A 57 12.28 -8.15 3.34
CA GLN A 57 11.59 -8.16 4.63
C GLN A 57 10.16 -7.59 4.52
N ILE A 58 10.01 -6.38 3.99
CA ILE A 58 8.70 -5.72 3.89
C ILE A 58 7.73 -6.54 3.04
N ASN A 59 8.20 -7.05 1.89
CA ASN A 59 7.35 -7.88 1.03
C ASN A 59 6.99 -9.23 1.70
N THR A 60 7.87 -9.78 2.53
CA THR A 60 7.57 -10.98 3.33
C THR A 60 6.47 -10.70 4.35
N GLU A 61 6.59 -9.62 5.12
CA GLU A 61 5.60 -9.21 6.12
C GLU A 61 4.23 -8.94 5.48
N LEU A 62 4.20 -8.23 4.34
CA LEU A 62 2.98 -8.01 3.58
C LEU A 62 2.38 -9.32 3.07
N GLY A 63 3.20 -10.22 2.54
CA GLY A 63 2.75 -11.52 2.06
C GLY A 63 2.07 -12.33 3.16
N VAL A 64 2.70 -12.40 4.35
CA VAL A 64 2.13 -13.08 5.52
C VAL A 64 0.84 -12.40 5.99
N GLY A 65 0.78 -11.06 5.98
CA GLY A 65 -0.44 -10.31 6.27
C GLY A 65 -1.60 -10.72 5.37
N TYR A 66 -1.39 -10.67 4.05
CA TYR A 66 -2.40 -11.08 3.08
C TYR A 66 -2.77 -12.56 3.18
N MET A 67 -1.82 -13.44 3.54
CA MET A 67 -2.12 -14.85 3.83
C MET A 67 -3.09 -15.00 5.00
N ASN A 68 -2.94 -14.19 6.04
CA ASN A 68 -3.80 -14.26 7.23
C ASN A 68 -5.19 -13.69 6.96
N GLU A 69 -5.30 -12.74 6.03
CA GLU A 69 -6.58 -12.19 5.56
C GLU A 69 -7.28 -13.08 4.51
N GLY A 70 -6.60 -14.11 3.99
CA GLY A 70 -7.12 -15.02 2.98
C GLY A 70 -6.93 -14.54 1.53
N HIS A 71 -6.26 -13.40 1.32
CA HIS A 71 -5.92 -12.86 0.00
C HIS A 71 -4.68 -13.56 -0.59
N MET A 72 -4.85 -14.84 -0.96
CA MET A 72 -3.73 -15.70 -1.39
C MET A 72 -3.06 -15.26 -2.69
N ASP A 73 -3.80 -14.67 -3.62
CA ASP A 73 -3.27 -14.12 -4.87
C ASP A 73 -2.29 -12.97 -4.63
N VAL A 74 -2.66 -12.02 -3.77
CA VAL A 74 -1.80 -10.89 -3.40
C VAL A 74 -0.62 -11.37 -2.57
N ALA A 75 -0.84 -12.33 -1.65
CA ALA A 75 0.23 -12.93 -0.86
C ALA A 75 1.33 -13.54 -1.75
N VAL A 76 0.95 -14.35 -2.75
CA VAL A 76 1.90 -14.95 -3.71
C VAL A 76 2.75 -13.88 -4.38
N GLU A 77 2.15 -12.77 -4.81
CA GLU A 77 2.86 -11.68 -5.46
C GLU A 77 3.92 -11.07 -4.52
N LYS A 78 3.54 -10.78 -3.27
CA LYS A 78 4.46 -10.18 -2.30
C LYS A 78 5.58 -11.13 -1.94
N ILE A 79 5.29 -12.39 -1.66
CA ILE A 79 6.33 -13.38 -1.36
C ILE A 79 7.30 -13.56 -2.54
N LYS A 80 6.82 -13.60 -3.79
CA LYS A 80 7.69 -13.64 -4.98
C LYS A 80 8.56 -12.41 -5.12
N LYS A 81 8.02 -11.22 -4.82
CA LYS A 81 8.81 -9.98 -4.81
C LYS A 81 9.90 -10.03 -3.73
N ALA A 82 9.60 -10.59 -2.56
CA ALA A 82 10.59 -10.73 -1.50
C ALA A 82 11.80 -11.56 -1.98
N ILE A 83 11.53 -12.74 -2.55
CA ILE A 83 12.55 -13.64 -3.12
C ILE A 83 13.30 -13.00 -4.30
N TYR A 84 12.64 -12.14 -5.07
CA TYR A 84 13.28 -11.40 -6.16
C TYR A 84 14.29 -10.36 -5.66
N TYR A 85 13.95 -9.63 -4.60
CA TYR A 85 14.86 -8.63 -4.02
C TYR A 85 16.04 -9.27 -3.31
N ASP A 86 15.80 -10.35 -2.57
CA ASP A 86 16.84 -11.12 -1.91
C ASP A 86 16.49 -12.61 -1.98
N ASN A 87 17.22 -13.33 -2.82
CA ASN A 87 17.03 -14.77 -3.04
C ASN A 87 17.51 -15.63 -1.88
N ASP A 88 18.31 -15.06 -0.98
CA ASP A 88 18.87 -15.75 0.17
C ASP A 88 18.19 -15.30 1.49
N PHE A 89 17.09 -14.55 1.39
CA PHE A 89 16.28 -14.13 2.53
C PHE A 89 15.44 -15.30 3.06
N ALA A 90 15.99 -16.03 4.02
CA ALA A 90 15.37 -17.21 4.64
C ALA A 90 13.89 -17.03 5.06
N PRO A 91 13.46 -15.89 5.66
CA PRO A 91 12.06 -15.70 6.03
C PRO A 91 11.08 -15.70 4.85
N ALA A 92 11.49 -15.22 3.67
CA ALA A 92 10.64 -15.25 2.48
C ALA A 92 10.39 -16.68 1.99
N HIS A 93 11.43 -17.52 1.97
CA HIS A 93 11.32 -18.94 1.62
C HIS A 93 10.43 -19.71 2.61
N HIS A 94 10.58 -19.43 3.91
CA HIS A 94 9.71 -20.02 4.93
C HIS A 94 8.23 -19.61 4.75
N ALA A 95 7.97 -18.32 4.49
CA ALA A 95 6.61 -17.85 4.22
C ALA A 95 6.03 -18.47 2.94
N TYR A 96 6.84 -18.63 1.88
CA TYR A 96 6.42 -19.29 0.66
C TYR A 96 6.06 -20.75 0.89
N ALA A 97 6.84 -21.46 1.71
CA ALA A 97 6.58 -22.84 2.10
C ALA A 97 5.25 -22.99 2.83
N LEU A 98 4.96 -22.12 3.81
CA LEU A 98 3.68 -22.09 4.52
C LEU A 98 2.49 -21.85 3.57
N MET A 99 2.67 -20.96 2.60
CA MET A 99 1.64 -20.67 1.61
C MET A 99 1.38 -21.87 0.69
N LEU A 100 2.44 -22.51 0.19
CA LEU A 100 2.35 -23.75 -0.61
C LEU A 100 1.69 -24.88 0.19
N ASP A 101 2.01 -25.00 1.48
CA ASP A 101 1.41 -25.99 2.37
C ASP A 101 -0.12 -25.80 2.51
N ARG A 102 -0.57 -24.54 2.66
CA ARG A 102 -2.00 -24.17 2.69
C ARG A 102 -2.70 -24.44 1.37
N LEU A 103 -1.99 -24.33 0.24
CA LEU A 103 -2.50 -24.67 -1.09
C LEU A 103 -2.48 -26.19 -1.39
N GLY A 104 -1.94 -27.01 -0.48
CA GLY A 104 -1.83 -28.46 -0.66
C GLY A 104 -0.63 -28.92 -1.48
N GLU A 105 0.28 -28.01 -1.82
CA GLU A 105 1.47 -28.27 -2.65
C GLU A 105 2.65 -28.77 -1.78
N LYS A 106 2.46 -29.91 -1.13
CA LYS A 106 3.33 -30.41 -0.05
C LYS A 106 4.79 -30.62 -0.46
N GLU A 107 5.03 -31.17 -1.66
CA GLU A 107 6.40 -31.40 -2.15
C GLU A 107 7.12 -30.07 -2.44
N LYS A 108 6.39 -29.06 -2.91
CA LYS A 108 6.97 -27.73 -3.14
C LYS A 108 7.26 -27.04 -1.81
N ALA A 109 6.33 -27.12 -0.86
CA ALA A 109 6.51 -26.58 0.48
C ALA A 109 7.75 -27.16 1.18
N ALA A 110 7.94 -28.47 1.13
CA ALA A 110 9.09 -29.14 1.74
C ALA A 110 10.43 -28.60 1.21
N ARG A 111 10.55 -28.37 -0.10
CA ARG A 111 11.78 -27.81 -0.70
C ARG A 111 12.05 -26.39 -0.26
N GLU A 112 11.01 -25.56 -0.15
CA GLU A 112 11.15 -24.17 0.30
C GLU A 112 11.50 -24.10 1.80
N PHE A 113 10.97 -25.01 2.62
CA PHE A 113 11.39 -25.15 4.02
C PHE A 113 12.87 -25.55 4.15
N GLU A 114 13.32 -26.52 3.35
CA GLU A 114 14.73 -26.96 3.33
C GLU A 114 15.66 -25.82 2.90
N LYS A 115 15.27 -25.05 1.88
CA LYS A 115 16.03 -23.87 1.45
C LYS A 115 16.08 -22.82 2.56
N ALA A 116 14.96 -22.49 3.20
CA ALA A 116 14.92 -21.55 4.32
C ALA A 116 15.84 -21.98 5.48
N TYR A 117 15.78 -23.25 5.87
CA TYR A 117 16.64 -23.81 6.92
C TYR A 117 18.13 -23.72 6.56
N SER A 118 18.47 -24.05 5.31
CA SER A 118 19.86 -23.99 4.81
C SER A 118 20.40 -22.56 4.81
N LEU A 119 19.57 -21.58 4.44
CA LEU A 119 19.94 -20.17 4.43
C LEU A 119 20.14 -19.60 5.84
N ASP A 120 19.26 -19.96 6.78
CA ASP A 120 19.35 -19.51 8.18
C ASP A 120 20.61 -20.08 8.86
N SER A 121 20.93 -21.34 8.59
CA SER A 121 22.16 -21.99 9.09
C SER A 121 23.42 -21.33 8.54
N ASN A 122 23.45 -20.89 7.29
CA ASN A 122 24.62 -20.24 6.70
C ASN A 122 24.82 -18.79 7.18
N ASN A 123 23.76 -18.13 7.65
CA ASN A 123 23.80 -16.74 8.11
C ASN A 123 24.04 -16.62 9.63
N SER A 124 24.05 -17.74 10.36
CA SER A 124 24.19 -17.78 11.83
C SER A 124 25.62 -18.03 12.33
N ASP A 125 26.61 -18.00 11.44
CA ASP A 125 28.05 -18.22 11.73
C ASP A 125 28.78 -16.96 12.26
#